data_AF-A0A0E2H5L4-F1
#
_entry.id   AF-A0A0E2H5L4-F1
#
_cell.length_a   1.000
_cell.length_b   1.000
_cell.length_c   1.000
_cell.angle_alpha   90.00
_cell.angle_beta   90.00
_cell.angle_gamma   90.00
#
_symmetry.space_group_name_H-M   'P 1'
#
loop_
_entity.id
_entity.type
_entity.pdbx_description
1 polymer ?
#
loop_
_entity_poly.entity_id
_entity_poly.type
_entity_poly.pdbx_seq_one_letter_code
_entity_poly.pdbx_strand_id
1 'polypeptide(L)'
;MQAYADEMYYINDYLKGRKPVITTGFHFYVRSASQVIDRYTFNRLKDVVEIPDEVQMCCCELAESEYCREKQQKESGGKVSEKIGTYSVSFGSVQESAQATAKEQRSIVMKWLADTGLCYQGV
;
A
#
# COMPACT_ATOMS: atom_id res chain seq x y z
N MET A 1 4.99 -14.98 8.57
CA MET A 1 5.22 -13.78 7.74
C MET A 1 4.98 -12.58 8.62
N GLN A 2 6.04 -11.83 8.88
CA GLN A 2 6.11 -10.75 9.86
C GLN A 2 5.80 -9.43 9.15
N ALA A 3 5.09 -8.54 9.84
CA ALA A 3 4.90 -7.17 9.38
C ALA A 3 6.23 -6.40 9.50
N TYR A 4 6.56 -5.55 8.52
CA TYR A 4 7.76 -4.71 8.60
C TYR A 4 7.58 -3.47 9.51
N ALA A 5 6.33 -3.09 9.79
CA ALA A 5 5.99 -1.95 10.64
C ALA A 5 4.98 -2.35 11.71
N ASP A 6 5.12 -1.77 12.90
CA ASP A 6 4.21 -1.93 14.02
C ASP A 6 3.30 -0.70 14.18
N GLU A 7 2.16 -0.89 14.86
CA GLU A 7 1.22 0.20 15.12
C GLU A 7 1.88 1.30 15.98
N MET A 8 2.76 0.93 16.90
CA MET A 8 3.58 1.85 17.70
C MET A 8 4.44 2.74 16.81
N TYR A 9 5.13 2.18 15.82
CA TYR A 9 5.99 2.92 14.89
C TYR A 9 5.14 3.82 13.97
N TYR A 10 4.00 3.31 13.50
CA TYR A 10 3.07 4.11 12.70
C TYR A 10 2.59 5.36 13.47
N ILE A 11 2.24 5.21 14.76
CA ILE A 11 1.71 6.31 15.57
C ILE A 11 2.80 7.30 15.99
N ASN A 12 3.95 6.81 16.46
CA ASN A 12 4.98 7.64 17.04
C ASN A 12 5.92 8.25 15.98
N ASP A 13 6.44 7.42 15.08
CA ASP A 13 7.51 7.81 14.14
C ASP A 13 6.96 8.31 12.80
N TYR A 14 5.95 7.62 12.25
CA TYR A 14 5.40 7.96 10.94
C TYR A 14 4.38 9.12 11.01
N LEU A 15 3.38 9.03 11.91
CA LEU A 15 2.35 10.06 12.01
C LEU A 15 2.87 11.35 12.66
N LYS A 16 3.88 11.29 13.54
CA LYS A 16 4.44 12.44 14.27
C LYS A 16 3.35 13.38 14.81
N GLY A 17 2.26 12.82 15.35
CA GLY A 17 1.12 13.57 15.88
C GLY A 17 -0.01 13.89 14.88
N ARG A 18 0.03 13.40 13.64
CA ARG A 18 -1.12 13.42 12.72
C ARG A 18 -2.18 12.40 13.13
N LYS A 19 -3.41 12.63 12.67
CA LYS A 19 -4.51 11.67 12.86
C LYS A 19 -4.23 10.38 12.06
N PRO A 20 -4.35 9.21 12.69
CA PRO A 20 -4.20 7.94 11.98
C PRO A 20 -5.27 7.82 10.90
N VAL A 21 -4.84 7.54 9.67
CA VAL A 21 -5.74 7.27 8.55
C VAL A 21 -6.38 5.90 8.76
N ILE A 22 -5.60 4.92 9.20
CA ILE A 22 -6.07 3.57 9.48
C ILE A 22 -6.60 3.51 10.91
N THR A 23 -7.92 3.45 11.05
CA THR A 23 -8.59 3.43 12.36
C THR A 23 -8.92 2.02 12.86
N THR A 24 -8.92 1.02 11.98
CA THR A 24 -9.22 -0.38 12.31
C THR A 24 -8.56 -1.30 11.30
N GLY A 25 -7.97 -2.39 11.79
CA GLY A 25 -7.37 -3.42 10.94
C GLY A 25 -5.96 -3.09 10.46
N PHE A 26 -5.21 -2.24 11.16
CA PHE A 26 -3.82 -1.88 10.81
C PHE A 26 -2.95 -3.10 10.49
N HIS A 27 -2.98 -4.13 11.34
CA HIS A 27 -2.24 -5.38 11.11
C HIS A 27 -2.59 -6.08 9.78
N PHE A 28 -3.83 -5.98 9.32
CA PHE A 28 -4.25 -6.58 8.05
C PHE A 28 -3.64 -5.83 6.86
N TYR A 29 -3.76 -4.50 6.84
CA TYR A 29 -3.21 -3.66 5.77
C TYR A 29 -1.69 -3.70 5.73
N VAL A 30 -1.04 -3.67 6.89
CA VAL A 30 0.42 -3.77 6.98
C VAL A 30 0.92 -5.14 6.53
N ARG A 31 0.19 -6.22 6.82
CA ARG A 31 0.54 -7.55 6.30
C ARG A 31 0.48 -7.56 4.76
N SER A 32 -0.57 -6.99 4.18
CA SER A 32 -0.71 -6.85 2.72
C SER A 32 0.43 -6.02 2.13
N ALA A 33 0.69 -4.84 2.70
CA ALA A 33 1.80 -3.97 2.31
C ALA A 33 3.17 -4.68 2.38
N SER A 34 3.41 -5.46 3.44
CA SER A 34 4.64 -6.24 3.60
C SER A 34 4.81 -7.27 2.48
N GLN A 35 3.74 -7.94 2.05
CA GLN A 35 3.80 -8.86 0.92
C GLN A 35 4.12 -8.15 -0.39
N VAL A 36 3.57 -6.95 -0.60
CA VAL A 36 3.86 -6.13 -1.78
C VAL A 36 5.34 -5.75 -1.80
N ILE A 37 5.87 -5.24 -0.69
CA ILE A 37 7.28 -4.87 -0.56
C ILE A 37 8.19 -6.08 -0.79
N ASP A 38 7.90 -7.24 -0.19
CA ASP A 38 8.66 -8.48 -0.37
C ASP A 38 8.70 -8.92 -1.84
N ARG A 39 7.61 -8.72 -2.58
CA ARG A 39 7.53 -8.96 -4.02
C ARG A 39 8.41 -8.01 -4.84
N TYR A 40 8.45 -6.73 -4.49
CA TYR A 40 9.28 -5.73 -5.20
C TYR A 40 10.77 -5.79 -4.84
N THR A 41 11.08 -6.23 -3.62
CA THR A 41 12.46 -6.39 -3.11
C THR A 41 12.99 -7.81 -3.35
N PHE A 42 12.22 -8.69 -4.01
CA PHE A 42 12.59 -10.08 -4.27
C PHE A 42 13.03 -10.85 -3.03
N ASN A 43 12.31 -10.69 -1.91
CA ASN A 43 12.62 -11.34 -0.64
C ASN A 43 14.00 -10.98 -0.05
N ARG A 44 14.70 -9.96 -0.58
CA ARG A 44 16.01 -9.54 -0.06
C ARG A 44 15.94 -9.11 1.40
N LEU A 45 14.80 -8.57 1.82
CA LEU A 45 14.54 -8.15 3.20
C LEU A 45 14.44 -9.32 4.20
N LYS A 46 14.32 -10.57 3.76
CA LYS A 46 14.32 -11.73 4.66
C LYS A 46 15.69 -12.07 5.21
N ASP A 47 16.75 -11.70 4.49
CA ASP A 47 18.14 -11.90 4.88
C ASP A 47 18.71 -10.72 5.67
N VAL A 48 17.96 -9.61 5.76
CA VAL A 48 18.39 -8.41 6.46
C VAL A 48 18.01 -8.52 7.94
N VAL A 49 19.00 -8.33 8.81
CA VAL A 49 18.82 -8.40 10.28
C VAL A 49 18.04 -7.18 10.80
N GLU A 50 18.27 -6.00 10.21
CA GLU A 50 17.61 -4.75 10.57
C GLU A 50 16.89 -4.14 9.37
N ILE A 51 15.56 -4.09 9.46
CA ILE A 51 14.74 -3.50 8.41
C ILE A 51 14.97 -1.98 8.42
N PRO A 52 15.39 -1.36 7.29
CA PRO A 52 15.64 0.07 7.26
C PRO A 52 14.34 0.86 7.45
N ASP A 53 14.43 2.04 8.07
CA ASP A 53 13.28 2.93 8.31
C ASP A 53 12.48 3.20 7.03
N GLU A 54 13.14 3.29 5.87
CA GLU A 54 12.52 3.50 4.56
C GLU A 54 11.52 2.39 4.21
N VAL A 55 11.82 1.13 4.54
CA VAL A 55 10.91 0.00 4.35
C VAL A 55 9.71 0.12 5.30
N GLN A 56 9.96 0.51 6.56
CA GLN A 56 8.90 0.69 7.54
C GLN A 56 7.95 1.83 7.13
N MET A 57 8.51 2.97 6.67
CA MET A 57 7.76 4.10 6.14
C MET A 57 6.97 3.74 4.87
N CYS A 58 7.59 3.01 3.94
CA CYS A 58 6.92 2.49 2.75
C CYS A 58 5.72 1.59 3.12
N CYS A 59 5.90 0.73 4.13
CA CYS A 59 4.85 -0.16 4.60
C CYS A 59 3.66 0.61 5.18
N CYS A 60 3.92 1.69 5.94
CA CYS A 60 2.90 2.59 6.44
C CYS A 60 2.15 3.30 5.31
N GLU A 61 2.87 3.91 4.36
CA GLU A 61 2.25 4.65 3.24
C GLU A 61 1.42 3.72 2.32
N LEU A 62 1.90 2.50 2.05
CA LEU A 62 1.15 1.48 1.31
C LEU A 62 -0.13 1.06 2.03
N ALA A 63 -0.05 0.81 3.34
CA ALA A 63 -1.21 0.43 4.15
C ALA A 63 -2.27 1.54 4.15
N GLU A 64 -1.84 2.80 4.24
CA GLU A 64 -2.75 3.96 4.19
C GLU A 64 -3.41 4.11 2.81
N SER A 65 -2.65 3.93 1.73
CA SER A 65 -3.19 3.95 0.35
C SER A 65 -4.25 2.85 0.17
N GLU A 66 -3.98 1.62 0.64
CA GLU A 66 -4.91 0.51 0.52
C GLU A 66 -6.20 0.73 1.33
N TYR A 67 -6.07 1.23 2.56
CA TYR A 67 -7.22 1.62 3.40
C TYR A 67 -8.02 2.76 2.78
N CYS A 68 -7.35 3.81 2.29
CA CYS A 68 -7.99 4.97 1.66
C CYS A 68 -8.78 4.55 0.43
N ARG A 69 -8.20 3.68 -0.41
CA ARG A 69 -8.86 3.14 -1.60
C ARG A 69 -10.06 2.27 -1.24
N GLU A 70 -9.96 1.38 -0.25
CA GLU A 70 -11.10 0.56 0.19
C GLU A 70 -12.23 1.44 0.73
N LYS A 71 -11.89 2.46 1.53
CA LYS A 71 -12.85 3.43 2.05
C LYS A 71 -13.52 4.21 0.91
N GLN A 72 -12.74 4.69 -0.04
CA GLN A 72 -13.23 5.44 -1.19
C GLN A 72 -14.10 4.56 -2.10
N GLN A 73 -13.78 3.27 -2.26
CA GLN A 73 -14.63 2.32 -2.98
C GLN A 73 -15.96 2.06 -2.26
N LYS A 74 -15.94 1.94 -0.93
CA LYS A 74 -17.16 1.81 -0.10
C LYS A 74 -18.02 3.07 -0.19
N GLU A 75 -17.43 4.26 -0.13
CA GLU A 75 -18.14 5.55 -0.26
C GLU A 75 -18.67 5.79 -1.68
N SER A 76 -17.86 5.50 -2.71
CA SER A 76 -18.27 5.58 -4.11
C SER A 76 -19.35 4.57 -4.46
N GLY A 77 -19.37 3.39 -3.82
CA GLY A 77 -20.46 2.41 -3.93
C GLY A 77 -21.82 2.93 -3.45
N GLY A 78 -21.84 3.95 -2.57
CA GLY A 78 -23.07 4.64 -2.16
C GLY A 78 -23.41 5.90 -2.96
N LYS A 79 -22.41 6.57 -3.55
CA LYS A 79 -22.56 7.85 -4.27
C LYS A 79 -22.76 7.73 -5.78
N VAL A 80 -22.64 6.52 -6.32
CA VAL A 80 -22.87 6.19 -7.74
C VAL A 80 -24.33 5.81 -8.04
N SER A 81 -25.23 5.84 -7.05
CA SER A 81 -26.62 5.39 -7.27
C SER A 81 -27.53 6.33 -8.06
N GLU A 82 -27.04 7.49 -8.55
CA GLU A 82 -27.88 8.41 -9.35
C GLU A 82 -27.39 8.63 -10.80
N LYS A 83 -26.22 8.12 -11.19
CA LYS A 83 -25.70 8.27 -12.57
C LYS A 83 -24.88 7.08 -13.07
N ILE A 84 -25.32 5.85 -12.86
CA ILE A 84 -24.85 4.74 -13.71
C ILE A 84 -26.04 3.92 -14.18
N GLY A 85 -26.85 4.56 -15.03
CA GLY A 85 -27.64 3.82 -16.00
C GLY A 85 -26.68 3.17 -16.99
N THR A 86 -26.64 1.83 -17.00
CA THR A 86 -25.92 1.05 -18.02
C THR A 86 -24.40 1.21 -17.98
N TYR A 87 -23.72 0.71 -16.94
CA TYR A 87 -22.34 0.30 -17.12
C TYR A 87 -22.27 -1.22 -17.06
N SER A 88 -22.37 -1.81 -18.25
CA SER A 88 -21.79 -3.13 -18.51
C SER A 88 -20.36 -3.07 -18.00
N VAL A 89 -20.08 -3.73 -16.87
CA VAL A 89 -18.71 -3.95 -16.38
C VAL A 89 -18.01 -4.86 -17.38
N SER A 90 -17.53 -4.26 -18.47
CA SER A 90 -16.63 -4.90 -19.41
C SER A 90 -15.38 -5.28 -18.64
N PHE A 91 -14.85 -6.48 -18.87
CA PHE A 91 -13.61 -6.99 -18.26
C PHE A 91 -12.44 -5.98 -18.29
N GLY A 92 -12.46 -5.01 -19.22
CA GLY A 92 -11.52 -3.88 -19.29
C GLY A 92 -11.46 -3.03 -18.01
N SER A 93 -12.58 -2.64 -17.40
CA SER A 93 -12.58 -1.69 -16.27
C SER A 93 -12.00 -2.30 -14.98
N VAL A 94 -12.14 -3.62 -14.81
CA VAL A 94 -11.55 -4.35 -13.67
C VAL A 94 -10.04 -4.47 -13.85
N GLN A 95 -9.58 -4.78 -15.07
CA GLN A 95 -8.15 -4.82 -15.40
C GLN A 95 -7.50 -3.44 -15.26
N GLU A 96 -8.17 -2.37 -15.69
CA GLU A 96 -7.67 -1.00 -15.55
C GLU A 96 -7.55 -0.59 -14.08
N SER A 97 -8.54 -0.91 -13.24
CA SER A 97 -8.49 -0.63 -11.79
C SER A 97 -7.38 -1.41 -11.08
N ALA A 98 -7.18 -2.69 -11.46
CA ALA A 98 -6.08 -3.51 -10.94
C ALA A 98 -4.71 -3.01 -11.40
N GLN A 99 -4.58 -2.53 -12.63
CA GLN A 99 -3.34 -1.90 -13.11
C GLN A 99 -3.06 -0.56 -12.45
N ALA A 100 -4.09 0.28 -12.26
CA ALA A 100 -3.96 1.55 -11.56
C ALA A 100 -3.45 1.33 -10.12
N THR A 101 -4.02 0.34 -9.44
CA THR A 101 -3.56 -0.13 -8.12
C THR A 101 -2.08 -0.54 -8.15
N ALA A 102 -1.72 -1.43 -9.07
CA ALA A 102 -0.35 -1.94 -9.13
C ALA A 102 0.65 -0.81 -9.42
N LYS A 103 0.24 0.16 -10.26
CA LYS A 103 1.04 1.35 -10.57
C LYS A 103 1.20 2.27 -9.36
N GLU A 104 0.15 2.48 -8.59
CA GLU A 104 0.22 3.28 -7.36
C GLU A 104 1.11 2.61 -6.30
N GLN A 105 0.91 1.33 -6.06
CA GLN A 105 1.77 0.52 -5.18
C GLN A 105 3.24 0.61 -5.61
N ARG A 106 3.51 0.46 -6.92
CA ARG A 106 4.86 0.63 -7.48
C ARG A 106 5.40 2.03 -7.26
N SER A 107 4.57 3.06 -7.43
CA SER A 107 4.98 4.46 -7.24
C SER A 107 5.39 4.72 -5.78
N ILE A 108 4.62 4.21 -4.82
CA ILE A 108 4.93 4.31 -3.39
C ILE A 108 6.22 3.56 -3.08
N VAL A 109 6.32 2.32 -3.55
CA VAL A 109 7.54 1.51 -3.38
C VAL A 109 8.76 2.22 -3.96
N MET A 110 8.68 2.72 -5.20
CA MET A 110 9.79 3.42 -5.83
C MET A 110 10.14 4.74 -5.13
N LYS A 111 9.16 5.46 -4.59
CA LYS A 111 9.41 6.71 -3.84
C LYS A 111 10.34 6.50 -2.63
N TRP A 112 10.19 5.36 -1.93
CA TRP A 112 10.99 5.06 -0.73
C TRP A 112 12.18 4.15 -1.01
N LEU A 113 12.01 3.15 -1.89
CA LEU A 113 13.00 2.09 -2.10
C LEU A 113 13.88 2.30 -3.34
N ALA A 114 13.63 3.31 -4.17
CA ALA A 114 14.49 3.54 -5.34
C ALA A 114 15.90 3.99 -4.96
N ASP A 115 16.05 4.78 -3.88
CA ASP A 115 17.36 5.31 -3.46
C ASP A 115 18.19 4.28 -2.67
N THR A 116 17.50 3.34 -1.99
CA THR A 116 18.14 2.29 -1.16
C THR A 116 18.94 1.24 -1.93
N GLY A 117 18.85 1.20 -3.27
CA GLY A 117 19.44 0.11 -4.08
C GLY A 117 18.78 -1.27 -3.86
N LEU A 118 17.72 -1.37 -3.04
CA LEU A 118 16.96 -2.60 -2.81
C LEU A 118 16.07 -2.94 -4.02
N CYS A 119 15.58 -1.93 -4.73
CA CYS A 119 14.79 -2.11 -5.95
C CYS A 119 15.68 -2.54 -7.14
N TYR A 120 15.25 -3.58 -7.84
CA TYR A 120 15.90 -4.02 -9.08
C TYR A 120 15.80 -2.94 -10.16
N GLN A 121 16.87 -2.18 -10.35
CA GLN A 121 17.11 -1.39 -11.55
C GLN A 121 17.56 -2.38 -12.63
N GLY A 122 16.63 -2.83 -13.47
CA GLY A 122 16.97 -3.63 -14.63
C GLY A 122 18.02 -2.91 -15.47
N VAL A 123 19.15 -3.58 -15.71
CA VAL A 123 20.14 -3.24 -16.73
C VAL A 123 19.71 -3.76 -18.08
#